data_AF-A0A920SMJ3-F1
#
_entry.id   AF-A0A920SMJ3-F1
#
_cell.length_a   1.000
_cell.length_b   1.000
_cell.length_c   1.000
_cell.angle_alpha   90.00
_cell.angle_beta   90.00
_cell.angle_gamma   90.00
#
_symmetry.space_group_name_H-M   'P 1'
#
loop_
_entity.id
_entity.type
_entity.pdbx_description
1 polymer ?
#
loop_
_entity_poly.entity_id
_entity_poly.type
_entity_poly.pdbx_seq_one_letter_code
_entity_poly.pdbx_strand_id
1 'polypeptide(L)'
;MFRLKLMVLLTLTLIGCGEPVDLVLPSSAEIEAHYLYEGRLGAEVKGNVAVVTVGQSARQLGVEVPCGRKLALTFFLFSEETQQLLNDYPSLAAVRVITVVGESEVANVLLGRDALSDIQWRRALNIAGRARVNGTQRVTLLQDLVRWGEDHAEEYNYNPRYARSK
;
A
#
# COMPACT_ATOMS: atom_id res chain seq x y z
N MET A 1 -21.48 56.67 46.27
CA MET A 1 -22.16 56.63 44.96
C MET A 1 -21.58 55.48 44.14
N PHE A 2 -22.45 54.51 43.83
CA PHE A 2 -22.45 53.52 42.74
C PHE A 2 -21.15 53.04 42.05
N ARG A 3 -20.92 51.71 42.18
CA ARG A 3 -20.63 50.68 41.14
C ARG A 3 -19.34 50.83 40.29
N LEU A 4 -18.59 49.80 39.92
CA LEU A 4 -18.98 48.47 39.47
C LEU A 4 -17.74 47.53 39.48
N LYS A 5 -17.82 46.39 40.18
CA LYS A 5 -16.99 45.21 39.89
C LYS A 5 -17.40 44.68 38.52
N LEU A 6 -16.48 44.48 37.58
CA LEU A 6 -16.68 43.47 36.54
C LEU A 6 -15.35 42.89 36.02
N MET A 7 -15.20 41.63 36.37
CA MET A 7 -14.30 40.59 35.90
C MET A 7 -14.56 40.31 34.40
N VAL A 8 -13.53 40.34 33.55
CA VAL A 8 -13.53 39.72 32.21
C VAL A 8 -12.10 39.24 31.94
N LEU A 9 -11.76 37.99 32.25
CA LEU A 9 -11.92 36.76 31.46
C LEU A 9 -10.80 36.58 30.41
N LEU A 10 -9.99 35.54 30.68
CA LEU A 10 -9.07 34.84 29.79
C LEU A 10 -9.48 34.86 28.31
N THR A 11 -8.56 35.26 27.44
CA THR A 11 -8.53 34.85 26.03
C THR A 11 -7.11 34.39 25.66
N LEU A 12 -6.73 33.20 26.15
CA LEU A 12 -5.74 32.38 25.45
C LEU A 12 -6.45 31.78 24.22
N THR A 13 -6.50 32.52 23.12
CA THR A 13 -6.85 31.93 21.83
C THR A 13 -5.63 31.17 21.32
N LEU A 14 -5.59 29.89 21.65
CA LEU A 14 -4.81 28.89 20.93
C LEU A 14 -5.27 28.89 19.47
N ILE A 15 -4.64 29.70 18.62
CA ILE A 15 -4.72 29.55 17.17
C ILE A 15 -3.78 28.40 16.80
N GLY A 16 -4.21 27.18 17.11
CA GLY A 16 -3.69 25.98 16.49
C GLY A 16 -4.51 25.71 15.22
N CYS A 17 -4.51 26.66 14.27
CA CYS A 17 -5.02 26.37 12.93
C CYS A 17 -3.94 25.54 12.22
N GLY A 18 -4.04 24.22 12.28
CA GLY A 18 -3.37 23.38 11.30
C GLY A 18 -3.83 23.81 9.90
N GLU A 19 -2.91 23.84 8.94
CA GLU A 19 -3.27 24.06 7.53
C GLU A 19 -4.39 23.08 7.13
N PRO A 20 -5.39 23.53 6.36
CA PRO A 20 -6.41 22.63 5.84
C PRO A 20 -5.70 21.60 4.97
N VAL A 21 -5.64 20.35 5.45
CA VAL A 21 -5.12 19.23 4.67
C VAL A 21 -6.05 19.06 3.48
N ASP A 22 -5.50 19.19 2.28
CA ASP A 22 -6.25 18.95 1.05
C ASP A 22 -6.62 17.45 0.97
N LEU A 23 -7.91 17.16 0.94
CA LEU A 23 -8.46 15.80 0.93
C LEU A 23 -8.85 15.36 -0.48
N VAL A 24 -8.28 15.98 -1.52
CA VAL A 24 -8.43 15.53 -2.91
C VAL A 24 -7.97 14.07 -3.02
N LEU A 25 -8.77 13.27 -3.72
CA LEU A 25 -8.42 11.90 -4.09
C LEU A 25 -7.63 11.92 -5.41
N PRO A 26 -6.64 11.04 -5.59
CA PRO A 26 -5.92 10.94 -6.86
C PRO A 26 -6.83 10.42 -7.97
N SER A 27 -6.55 10.84 -9.20
CA SER A 27 -7.09 10.21 -10.40
C SER A 27 -6.40 8.87 -10.69
N SER A 28 -7.05 8.02 -11.51
CA SER A 28 -6.43 6.78 -12.01
C SER A 28 -5.06 7.02 -12.65
N ALA A 29 -4.92 8.08 -13.45
CA ALA A 29 -3.68 8.39 -14.15
C ALA A 29 -2.56 8.81 -13.18
N GLU A 30 -2.90 9.55 -12.11
CA GLU A 30 -1.93 9.92 -11.08
C GLU A 30 -1.46 8.70 -10.30
N ILE A 31 -2.36 7.76 -9.97
CA ILE A 31 -1.95 6.50 -9.31
C ILE A 31 -1.02 5.69 -10.23
N GLU A 32 -1.38 5.51 -11.49
CA GLU A 32 -0.55 4.76 -12.44
C GLU A 32 0.84 5.39 -12.62
N ALA A 33 0.91 6.73 -12.65
CA ALA A 33 2.16 7.46 -12.79
C ALA A 33 3.14 7.24 -11.62
N HIS A 34 2.66 6.81 -10.45
CA HIS A 34 3.55 6.46 -9.34
C HIS A 34 4.34 5.18 -9.61
N TYR A 35 3.81 4.21 -10.37
CA TYR A 35 4.42 2.89 -10.51
C TYR A 35 5.18 2.72 -11.82
N LEU A 36 6.47 2.41 -11.73
CA LEU A 36 7.28 2.01 -12.88
C LEU A 36 7.13 0.49 -13.12
N TYR A 37 6.23 0.10 -14.04
CA TYR A 37 6.00 -1.31 -14.40
C TYR A 37 5.86 -1.49 -15.91
N GLU A 38 6.68 -2.38 -16.50
CA GLU A 38 6.69 -2.66 -17.95
C GLU A 38 5.54 -3.57 -18.42
N GLY A 39 4.70 -4.06 -17.49
CA GLY A 39 3.56 -4.92 -17.80
C GLY A 39 2.22 -4.17 -17.85
N ARG A 40 1.12 -4.92 -17.96
CA ARG A 40 -0.22 -4.33 -17.86
C ARG A 40 -0.43 -3.86 -16.43
N LEU A 41 -0.50 -2.55 -16.23
CA LEU A 41 -0.94 -1.90 -15.00
C LEU A 41 -2.26 -1.19 -15.29
N GLY A 42 -3.16 -1.19 -14.32
CA GLY A 42 -4.31 -0.29 -14.31
C GLY A 42 -4.56 0.21 -12.90
N ALA A 43 -5.05 1.43 -12.75
CA ALA A 43 -5.45 1.94 -11.44
C ALA A 43 -6.84 2.58 -11.44
N GLU A 44 -7.47 2.53 -10.28
CA GLU A 44 -8.74 3.20 -10.02
C GLU A 44 -8.83 3.59 -8.55
N VAL A 45 -9.74 4.51 -8.25
CA VAL A 45 -10.14 4.80 -6.86
C VAL A 45 -11.52 4.22 -6.62
N LYS A 46 -11.63 3.39 -5.58
CA LYS A 46 -12.91 2.85 -5.09
C LYS A 46 -13.16 3.38 -3.69
N GLY A 47 -14.06 4.37 -3.58
CA GLY A 47 -14.25 5.11 -2.34
C GLY A 47 -13.01 5.96 -2.04
N ASN A 48 -12.27 5.59 -1.01
CA ASN A 48 -10.97 6.18 -0.65
C ASN A 48 -9.82 5.15 -0.69
N VAL A 49 -10.01 4.04 -1.41
CA VAL A 49 -8.98 3.02 -1.61
C VAL A 49 -8.44 3.16 -3.02
N ALA A 50 -7.13 3.33 -3.14
CA ALA A 50 -6.45 3.21 -4.42
C ALA A 50 -6.31 1.73 -4.77
N VAL A 51 -6.87 1.32 -5.91
CA VAL A 51 -6.83 -0.07 -6.39
C VAL A 51 -5.89 -0.14 -7.57
N VAL A 52 -4.80 -0.89 -7.41
CA VAL A 52 -3.78 -1.11 -8.43
C VAL A 52 -3.92 -2.54 -8.95
N THR A 53 -4.27 -2.68 -10.22
CA THR A 53 -4.41 -3.96 -10.91
C THR A 53 -3.16 -4.25 -11.74
N VAL A 54 -2.49 -5.35 -11.42
CA VAL A 54 -1.26 -5.81 -12.07
C VAL A 54 -1.56 -7.06 -12.88
N GLY A 55 -1.43 -6.96 -14.20
CA GLY A 55 -1.56 -8.08 -15.12
C GLY A 55 -0.28 -8.90 -15.20
N GLN A 56 -0.40 -10.20 -14.97
CA GLN A 56 0.69 -11.16 -15.13
C GLN A 56 0.36 -12.21 -16.20
N SER A 57 1.40 -12.67 -16.90
CA SER A 57 1.27 -13.80 -17.82
C SER A 57 1.22 -15.13 -17.04
N ALA A 58 0.48 -16.10 -17.56
CA ALA A 58 0.41 -17.45 -16.97
C ALA A 58 1.81 -18.11 -16.85
N ARG A 59 2.75 -17.76 -17.74
CA ARG A 59 4.14 -18.23 -17.71
C ARG A 59 4.91 -17.68 -16.51
N GLN A 60 4.64 -16.44 -16.08
CA GLN A 60 5.27 -15.83 -14.90
C GLN A 60 4.74 -16.45 -13.60
N LEU A 61 3.50 -16.92 -13.57
CA LEU A 61 2.92 -17.61 -12.41
C LEU A 61 3.32 -19.09 -12.29
N GLY A 62 3.75 -19.70 -13.40
CA GLY A 62 4.09 -21.12 -13.49
C GLY A 62 5.51 -21.47 -13.04
N VAL A 63 6.30 -20.49 -12.59
CA VAL A 63 7.62 -20.77 -12.00
C VAL A 63 7.39 -21.38 -10.61
N GLU A 64 7.92 -22.59 -10.37
CA GLU A 64 7.85 -23.38 -9.13
C GLU A 64 8.56 -22.71 -7.93
N VAL A 65 8.28 -21.45 -7.66
CA VAL A 65 8.62 -20.84 -6.38
C VAL A 65 7.33 -20.89 -5.55
N PRO A 66 7.28 -21.67 -4.46
CA PRO A 66 6.09 -21.82 -3.61
C PRO A 66 5.47 -20.48 -3.16
N CYS A 67 6.26 -19.40 -3.21
CA CYS A 67 5.91 -18.05 -2.80
C CYS A 67 5.78 -17.03 -3.96
N GLY A 68 6.13 -17.37 -5.21
CA GLY A 68 6.36 -16.38 -6.28
C GLY A 68 5.17 -15.46 -6.59
N ARG A 69 3.96 -15.94 -6.30
CA ARG A 69 2.70 -15.23 -6.58
C ARG A 69 2.30 -14.28 -5.46
N LYS A 70 2.53 -14.71 -4.22
CA LYS A 70 2.45 -13.85 -3.03
C LYS A 70 3.48 -12.74 -3.05
N LEU A 71 4.64 -13.05 -3.63
CA LEU A 71 5.80 -12.19 -3.72
C LEU A 71 5.56 -10.96 -4.60
N ALA A 72 4.90 -11.13 -5.75
CA ALA A 72 4.68 -10.03 -6.67
C ALA A 72 3.83 -8.93 -6.04
N LEU A 73 2.73 -9.28 -5.37
CA LEU A 73 1.87 -8.34 -4.66
C LEU A 73 2.63 -7.58 -3.57
N THR A 74 3.43 -8.28 -2.78
CA THR A 74 4.20 -7.66 -1.69
C THR A 74 5.31 -6.74 -2.18
N PHE A 75 5.85 -6.95 -3.39
CA PHE A 75 6.78 -6.01 -4.02
C PHE A 75 6.14 -4.69 -4.45
N PHE A 76 4.87 -4.70 -4.86
CA PHE A 76 4.14 -3.47 -5.15
C PHE A 76 3.72 -2.79 -3.86
N LEU A 77 3.18 -3.56 -2.91
CA LEU A 77 2.67 -3.02 -1.66
C LEU A 77 3.75 -2.37 -0.79
N PHE A 78 4.94 -2.98 -0.71
CA PHE A 78 6.07 -2.48 0.07
C PHE A 78 7.11 -1.81 -0.82
N SER A 79 6.66 -0.80 -1.55
CA SER A 79 7.47 -0.03 -2.48
C SER A 79 7.47 1.45 -2.09
N GLU A 80 8.47 2.19 -2.58
CA GLU A 80 8.57 3.63 -2.33
C GLU A 80 7.39 4.36 -2.98
N GLU A 81 6.96 3.86 -4.13
CA GLU A 81 5.82 4.36 -4.90
C GLU A 81 4.51 4.27 -4.08
N THR A 82 4.25 3.15 -3.41
CA THR A 82 3.08 3.00 -2.52
C THR A 82 3.18 3.93 -1.32
N GLN A 83 4.37 4.06 -0.72
CA GLN A 83 4.57 4.96 0.42
C GLN A 83 4.36 6.43 0.01
N GLN A 84 4.91 6.84 -1.13
CA GLN A 84 4.74 8.19 -1.68
C GLN A 84 3.27 8.48 -2.00
N LEU A 85 2.56 7.55 -2.64
CA LEU A 85 1.12 7.68 -2.91
C LEU A 85 0.32 7.91 -1.61
N LEU A 86 0.65 7.19 -0.53
CA LEU A 86 0.05 7.37 0.80
C LEU A 86 0.57 8.62 1.54
N ASN A 87 1.63 9.26 1.12
CA ASN A 87 2.06 10.53 1.71
C ASN A 87 1.43 11.72 0.97
N ASP A 88 1.37 11.62 -0.36
CA ASP A 88 0.92 12.68 -1.25
C ASP A 88 -0.60 12.87 -1.22
N TYR A 89 -1.36 11.81 -0.90
CA TYR A 89 -2.83 11.85 -0.86
C TYR A 89 -3.41 11.43 0.49
N PRO A 90 -3.39 12.31 1.52
CA PRO A 90 -3.92 12.07 2.88
C PRO A 90 -5.34 11.50 2.96
N SER A 91 -6.15 11.74 1.93
CA SER A 91 -7.53 11.28 1.78
C SER A 91 -7.69 9.77 1.55
N LEU A 92 -6.65 9.10 1.05
CA LEU A 92 -6.68 7.65 0.89
C LEU A 92 -6.78 6.96 2.25
N ALA A 93 -7.56 5.89 2.38
CA ALA A 93 -7.51 5.03 3.58
C ALA A 93 -6.57 3.85 3.40
N ALA A 94 -6.37 3.39 2.17
CA ALA A 94 -5.61 2.19 1.89
C ALA A 94 -5.17 2.12 0.41
N VAL A 95 -4.21 1.22 0.16
CA VAL A 95 -3.86 0.76 -1.19
C VAL A 95 -4.18 -0.72 -1.28
N ARG A 96 -4.95 -1.10 -2.30
CA ARG A 96 -5.21 -2.49 -2.67
C ARG A 96 -4.44 -2.84 -3.93
N VAL A 97 -3.65 -3.90 -3.89
CA VAL A 97 -3.01 -4.43 -5.09
C VAL A 97 -3.70 -5.73 -5.47
N ILE A 98 -4.13 -5.85 -6.72
CA ILE A 98 -4.81 -7.01 -7.30
C ILE A 98 -3.92 -7.57 -8.41
N THR A 99 -3.61 -8.86 -8.37
CA THR A 99 -2.94 -9.54 -9.48
C THR A 99 -3.96 -10.31 -10.32
N VAL A 100 -3.92 -10.10 -11.63
CA VAL A 100 -4.81 -10.76 -12.59
C VAL A 100 -4.05 -11.53 -13.66
N VAL A 101 -4.67 -12.59 -14.18
CA VAL A 101 -4.23 -13.32 -15.38
C VAL A 101 -5.38 -13.33 -16.37
N GLY A 102 -5.20 -12.66 -17.50
CA GLY A 102 -6.32 -12.33 -18.37
C GLY A 102 -7.31 -11.46 -17.58
N GLU A 103 -8.50 -11.99 -17.32
CA GLU A 103 -9.57 -11.35 -16.55
C GLU A 103 -9.77 -11.97 -15.16
N SER A 104 -9.01 -13.02 -14.82
CA SER A 104 -9.18 -13.74 -13.57
C SER A 104 -8.30 -13.17 -12.47
N GLU A 105 -8.90 -12.83 -11.34
CA GLU A 105 -8.18 -12.48 -10.12
C GLU A 105 -7.46 -13.70 -9.54
N VAL A 106 -6.17 -13.53 -9.29
CA VAL A 106 -5.29 -14.56 -8.70
C VAL A 106 -5.10 -14.31 -7.22
N ALA A 107 -4.89 -13.06 -6.83
CA ALA A 107 -4.68 -12.67 -5.45
C ALA A 107 -4.89 -11.17 -5.29
N ASN A 108 -5.25 -10.75 -4.07
CA ASN A 108 -5.31 -9.35 -3.71
C ASN A 108 -4.79 -9.13 -2.28
N VAL A 109 -4.20 -7.97 -2.06
CA VAL A 109 -3.69 -7.54 -0.76
C VAL A 109 -4.09 -6.10 -0.48
N LEU A 110 -4.46 -5.79 0.76
CA LEU A 110 -4.82 -4.45 1.22
C LEU A 110 -3.84 -3.97 2.29
N LEU A 111 -3.27 -2.80 2.09
CA LEU A 111 -2.50 -2.09 3.11
C LEU A 111 -3.24 -0.82 3.52
N GLY A 112 -3.67 -0.77 4.77
CA GLY A 112 -4.18 0.46 5.37
C GLY A 112 -3.09 1.52 5.49
N ARG A 113 -3.47 2.79 5.41
CA ARG A 113 -2.57 3.94 5.59
C ARG A 113 -1.78 3.83 6.89
N ASP A 114 -2.46 3.49 7.97
CA ASP A 114 -1.90 3.45 9.32
C ASP A 114 -1.38 2.05 9.71
N ALA A 115 -1.34 1.10 8.75
CA ALA A 115 -0.88 -0.26 9.01
C ALA A 115 0.63 -0.32 9.35
N LEU A 116 1.41 0.65 8.88
CA LEU A 116 2.85 0.73 9.10
C LEU A 116 3.22 2.10 9.66
N SER A 117 3.91 2.11 10.81
CA SER A 117 4.66 3.29 11.28
C SER A 117 5.86 3.59 10.37
N ASP A 118 6.44 4.80 10.48
CA ASP A 118 7.65 5.19 9.73
C ASP A 118 8.83 4.22 9.86
N ILE A 119 8.97 3.57 11.02
CA ILE A 119 10.01 2.58 11.27
C ILE A 119 9.67 1.28 10.55
N GLN A 120 8.40 0.88 10.56
CA GLN A 120 7.93 -0.30 9.84
C GLN A 120 8.00 -0.09 8.32
N TRP A 121 7.70 1.11 7.81
CA TRP A 121 7.91 1.46 6.40
C TRP A 121 9.36 1.29 5.98
N ARG A 122 10.29 1.90 6.72
CA ARG A 122 11.74 1.72 6.46
C ARG A 122 12.16 0.26 6.48
N ARG A 123 11.60 -0.54 7.41
CA ARG A 123 11.87 -1.98 7.47
C ARG A 123 11.28 -2.74 6.28
N ALA A 124 10.06 -2.43 5.87
CA ALA A 124 9.38 -3.02 4.73
C ALA A 124 10.18 -2.80 3.45
N LEU A 125 10.60 -1.55 3.19
CA LEU A 125 11.44 -1.18 2.03
C LEU A 125 12.79 -1.93 2.03
N ASN A 126 13.43 -2.08 3.19
CA ASN A 126 14.68 -2.85 3.30
C ASN A 126 14.49 -4.35 3.01
N ILE A 127 13.37 -4.93 3.47
CA ILE A 127 13.04 -6.34 3.19
C ILE A 127 12.78 -6.51 1.69
N ALA A 128 11.92 -5.65 1.11
CA ALA A 128 11.59 -5.66 -0.31
C ALA A 128 12.83 -5.43 -1.19
N GLY A 129 13.68 -4.45 -0.87
CA GLY A 129 14.90 -4.17 -1.62
C GLY A 129 15.86 -5.37 -1.64
N ARG A 130 16.09 -6.01 -0.49
CA ARG A 130 16.95 -7.21 -0.41
C ARG A 130 16.36 -8.39 -1.19
N ALA A 131 15.04 -8.59 -1.09
CA ALA A 131 14.34 -9.63 -1.83
C ALA A 131 14.40 -9.39 -3.34
N ARG A 132 14.29 -8.14 -3.80
CA ARG A 132 14.37 -7.78 -5.22
C ARG A 132 15.76 -8.01 -5.81
N VAL A 133 16.81 -7.65 -5.08
CA VAL A 133 18.20 -7.79 -5.55
C VAL A 133 18.70 -9.23 -5.46
N ASN A 134 18.48 -9.91 -4.33
CA ASN A 134 19.14 -11.18 -4.01
C ASN A 134 18.19 -12.38 -3.92
N GLY A 135 16.89 -12.18 -4.12
CA GLY A 135 15.87 -13.19 -3.85
C GLY A 135 15.98 -14.45 -4.70
N THR A 136 16.47 -14.32 -5.93
CA THR A 136 16.72 -15.47 -6.83
C THR A 136 17.86 -16.36 -6.34
N GLN A 137 18.83 -15.81 -5.62
CA GLN A 137 19.96 -16.54 -5.02
C GLN A 137 19.67 -16.97 -3.57
N ARG A 138 18.75 -16.29 -2.88
CA ARG A 138 18.42 -16.52 -1.48
C ARG A 138 16.91 -16.48 -1.26
N VAL A 139 16.27 -17.64 -1.45
CA VAL A 139 14.81 -17.81 -1.33
C VAL A 139 14.27 -17.36 0.03
N THR A 140 15.06 -17.44 1.11
CA THR A 140 14.64 -16.96 2.44
C THR A 140 14.29 -15.47 2.47
N LEU A 141 14.95 -14.64 1.64
CA LEU A 141 14.61 -13.21 1.54
C LEU A 141 13.23 -12.99 0.91
N LEU A 142 12.84 -13.86 -0.02
CA LEU A 142 11.52 -13.86 -0.63
C LEU A 142 10.45 -14.28 0.38
N GLN A 143 10.75 -15.30 1.20
CA GLN A 143 9.87 -15.76 2.27
C GLN A 143 9.70 -14.69 3.35
N ASP A 144 10.77 -13.97 3.72
CA ASP A 144 10.71 -12.86 4.66
C ASP A 144 9.79 -11.73 4.18
N LEU A 145 9.84 -11.40 2.89
CA LEU A 145 8.95 -10.41 2.30
C LEU A 145 7.48 -10.85 2.34
N VAL A 146 7.20 -12.10 1.98
CA VAL A 146 5.83 -12.64 2.02
C VAL A 146 5.31 -12.66 3.45
N ARG A 147 6.11 -13.16 4.40
CA ARG A 147 5.75 -13.17 5.82
C ARG A 147 5.49 -11.76 6.35
N TRP A 148 6.34 -10.80 6.02
CA TRP A 148 6.11 -9.40 6.39
C TRP A 148 4.76 -8.88 5.87
N GLY A 149 4.38 -9.27 4.65
CA GLY A 149 3.07 -8.99 4.08
C GLY A 149 1.91 -9.62 4.82
N GLU A 150 2.02 -10.90 5.15
CA GLU A 150 0.98 -11.61 5.91
C GLU A 150 0.81 -11.05 7.33
N ASP A 151 1.89 -10.55 7.94
CA ASP A 151 1.87 -9.99 9.30
C ASP A 151 1.27 -8.57 9.38
N HIS A 152 1.30 -7.80 8.29
CA HIS A 152 0.98 -6.36 8.31
C HIS A 152 -0.09 -5.90 7.31
N ALA A 153 -0.44 -6.70 6.31
CA ALA A 153 -1.58 -6.38 5.45
C ALA A 153 -2.90 -6.67 6.18
N GLU A 154 -3.89 -5.80 6.01
CA GLU A 154 -5.22 -5.97 6.62
C GLU A 154 -5.97 -7.14 5.99
N GLU A 155 -5.82 -7.29 4.67
CA GLU A 155 -6.39 -8.39 3.91
C GLU A 155 -5.33 -9.00 3.03
N TYR A 156 -5.24 -10.33 3.06
CA TYR A 156 -4.36 -11.10 2.18
C TYR A 156 -5.14 -12.28 1.61
N ASN A 157 -5.66 -12.11 0.40
CA ASN A 157 -6.54 -13.08 -0.24
C ASN A 157 -5.88 -13.73 -1.45
N TYR A 158 -6.11 -15.03 -1.59
CA TYR A 158 -5.55 -15.81 -2.69
C TYR A 158 -6.61 -16.73 -3.28
N ASN A 159 -6.74 -16.73 -4.60
CA ASN A 159 -7.69 -17.58 -5.30
C ASN A 159 -7.21 -19.06 -5.26
N PRO A 160 -7.94 -19.96 -4.57
CA PRO A 160 -7.51 -21.34 -4.36
C PRO A 160 -7.28 -22.15 -5.65
N ARG A 161 -7.95 -21.76 -6.75
CA ARG A 161 -7.76 -22.36 -8.08
C ARG A 161 -6.31 -22.29 -8.52
N TYR A 162 -5.62 -21.23 -8.14
CA TYR A 162 -4.22 -21.05 -8.45
C TYR A 162 -3.33 -21.65 -7.35
N ALA A 163 -3.81 -21.87 -6.12
CA ALA A 163 -2.93 -22.19 -4.97
C ALA A 163 -2.30 -23.59 -5.04
N ARG A 164 -2.91 -24.51 -5.81
CA ARG A 164 -2.46 -25.89 -5.91
C ARG A 164 -1.42 -26.03 -7.03
N SER A 165 -0.16 -26.29 -6.68
CA SER A 165 0.73 -27.02 -7.57
C SER A 165 0.16 -28.44 -7.70
N LYS A 166 0.08 -28.96 -8.92
CA LYS A 166 0.11 -30.42 -9.09
C LYS A 166 1.52 -30.92 -8.80
#